data_AF-A0ABD2FS48-F1
#
_entry.id   AF-A0ABD2FS48-F1
#
_cell.length_a   1.000
_cell.length_b   1.000
_cell.length_c   1.000
_cell.angle_alpha   90.00
_cell.angle_beta   90.00
_cell.angle_gamma   90.00
#
_symmetry.space_group_name_H-M   'P 1'
#
loop_
_entity.id
_entity.type
_entity.pdbx_description
1 polymer ?
#
loop_
_entity_poly.entity_id
_entity_poly.type
_entity_poly.pdbx_seq_one_letter_code
_entity_poly.pdbx_strand_id
1 'polypeptide(L)'
;MDLMEIDDDMYIDRHLSMEGLIPKVDFQRRKQPSRCVSVCLGLLCAVLLAGNIGQLINYEIFSHPASGDPMQSGYVQDRPQSSDNNSAAERKQLETRLTNLTTEKDQLHQSYDSVTAERDELKVSFNKVGNERDMLRASKEQRQSNYSDLQREKEELQTEFSALRANRDQLQSTYTSLKTNHDQMQLSYSSVTAERDEFKASFNNLQTEKDQLQVSYNILKQKSDQFQTNQNDLTHQLQTNYSRLQREKDELQTEFSTLRANRVELQSNYTSLKKSQDQLQRSYNILSMSKNLLQVSSDLQRKDKQQLQTWYNTLQREQQQLTIKLNILQRGKDELQRSFSTLRATRDQLQSNYTSLKTNHDQLQSSYNSAAAERDEFKASFNNLKKDSDQFRTIQNNLTASEEQLKSDYSRLQREKDTLQTLFVTLTANRDQLQSNYSLVMRNQDQLQNNYAQSSNTVRKYVEQLETRFKSLQREHSQLETNHSVLRREKGELQKKIDKIRARPCQTGWSKFDISCYFVSSVSKNWTSSRQECIEEGADLVVIDSLEEQEFLNMLMPKSQNAWIGLTDSLQEGTWMWVDGSNVTTQFWQPGQPNSYNGNQDCGENVQKTPGVGQWNDDGCFAVQNWICEK
;
A
#
# COMPACT_ATOMS: atom_id res chain seq x y z
N MET A 1 -6.38 0.88 -83.71
CA MET A 1 -7.74 0.85 -84.29
C MET A 1 -8.57 0.04 -83.31
N ASP A 2 -9.70 0.62 -82.90
CA ASP A 2 -10.66 0.19 -81.86
C ASP A 2 -10.18 0.32 -80.40
N LEU A 3 -10.96 0.79 -79.42
CA LEU A 3 -11.99 1.83 -79.26
C LEU A 3 -12.39 1.77 -77.75
N MET A 4 -13.02 2.85 -77.26
CA MET A 4 -13.69 3.06 -75.96
C MET A 4 -12.78 3.56 -74.80
N GLU A 5 -12.83 4.84 -74.39
CA GLU A 5 -13.91 5.72 -73.88
C GLU A 5 -14.42 5.34 -72.47
N ILE A 6 -14.18 6.22 -71.46
CA ILE A 6 -15.19 7.07 -70.76
C ILE A 6 -15.66 6.35 -69.46
N ASP A 7 -15.81 6.90 -68.25
CA ASP A 7 -15.99 8.27 -67.73
C ASP A 7 -15.67 8.32 -66.21
N ASP A 8 -15.42 9.54 -65.72
CA ASP A 8 -15.97 10.24 -64.53
C ASP A 8 -16.45 9.44 -63.30
N ASP A 9 -16.07 9.83 -62.07
CA ASP A 9 -16.65 11.02 -61.40
C ASP A 9 -16.22 11.18 -59.91
N MET A 10 -16.10 12.45 -59.49
CA MET A 10 -16.56 13.05 -58.22
C MET A 10 -16.17 12.53 -56.80
N TYR A 11 -15.50 13.38 -55.98
CA TYR A 11 -16.07 14.25 -54.91
C TYR A 11 -15.05 14.62 -53.78
N ILE A 12 -14.68 15.92 -53.70
CA ILE A 12 -14.82 16.90 -52.59
C ILE A 12 -14.94 16.30 -51.14
N ASP A 13 -14.24 16.70 -50.07
CA ASP A 13 -13.99 18.06 -49.57
C ASP A 13 -12.88 18.18 -48.49
N ARG A 14 -12.48 19.44 -48.33
CA ARG A 14 -11.69 20.14 -47.32
C ARG A 14 -12.20 19.97 -45.87
N HIS A 15 -11.31 20.15 -44.89
CA HIS A 15 -11.14 21.44 -44.20
C HIS A 15 -10.18 21.35 -43.00
N LEU A 16 -9.05 22.06 -43.11
CA LEU A 16 -8.31 22.64 -41.99
C LEU A 16 -8.90 24.01 -41.64
N SER A 17 -9.11 24.29 -40.36
CA SER A 17 -8.91 25.63 -39.79
C SER A 17 -8.73 25.55 -38.28
N MET A 18 -7.65 26.18 -37.78
CA MET A 18 -7.30 26.31 -36.39
C MET A 18 -7.07 27.80 -36.11
N GLU A 19 -7.93 28.40 -35.29
CA GLU A 19 -7.81 29.70 -34.60
C GLU A 19 -8.68 29.54 -33.32
N GLY A 20 -8.38 29.98 -32.10
CA GLY A 20 -7.47 30.99 -31.58
C GLY A 20 -8.25 31.93 -30.64
N LEU A 21 -7.70 32.19 -29.42
CA LEU A 21 -7.95 33.36 -28.53
C LEU A 21 -9.23 33.34 -27.64
N ILE A 22 -9.33 33.80 -26.37
CA ILE A 22 -8.53 34.53 -25.35
C ILE A 22 -9.25 34.38 -23.97
N PRO A 23 -8.56 34.45 -22.81
CA PRO A 23 -9.18 34.47 -21.48
C PRO A 23 -9.62 35.88 -21.05
N LYS A 24 -10.73 36.00 -20.34
CA LYS A 24 -11.21 37.27 -19.76
C LYS A 24 -11.42 37.14 -18.25
N VAL A 25 -10.63 37.90 -17.50
CA VAL A 25 -10.90 38.31 -16.12
C VAL A 25 -11.58 39.68 -16.19
N ASP A 26 -12.65 39.89 -15.43
CA ASP A 26 -12.99 41.23 -14.96
C ASP A 26 -13.66 41.20 -13.58
N PHE A 27 -13.31 42.21 -12.79
CA PHE A 27 -13.67 42.49 -11.41
C PHE A 27 -14.85 43.46 -11.40
N GLN A 28 -15.82 43.35 -10.47
CA GLN A 28 -16.30 44.46 -9.62
C GLN A 28 -17.56 44.07 -8.78
N ARG A 29 -17.41 44.25 -7.45
CA ARG A 29 -18.32 44.90 -6.45
C ARG A 29 -19.81 44.54 -6.49
N ARG A 30 -20.51 44.18 -5.40
CA ARG A 30 -20.65 44.80 -4.05
C ARG A 30 -21.83 44.04 -3.37
N LYS A 31 -21.77 43.48 -2.15
CA LYS A 31 -22.23 44.05 -0.87
C LYS A 31 -22.33 42.91 0.17
N GLN A 32 -21.69 43.05 1.34
CA GLN A 32 -22.16 42.43 2.59
C GLN A 32 -23.19 43.37 3.27
N PRO A 33 -24.01 42.90 4.24
CA PRO A 33 -23.57 42.95 5.64
C PRO A 33 -24.11 41.84 6.59
N SER A 34 -23.39 41.71 7.73
CA SER A 34 -23.92 41.44 9.08
C SER A 34 -24.30 40.01 9.49
N ARG A 35 -23.34 39.32 10.14
CA ARG A 35 -23.62 38.32 11.20
C ARG A 35 -22.84 38.58 12.49
N CYS A 36 -22.46 39.83 12.75
CA CYS A 36 -21.78 40.24 14.00
C CYS A 36 -22.69 41.02 14.98
N VAL A 37 -23.95 41.28 14.62
CA VAL A 37 -24.88 42.07 15.46
C VAL A 37 -25.75 41.20 16.39
N SER A 38 -25.81 39.86 16.22
CA SER A 38 -26.61 39.02 17.13
C SER A 38 -25.87 38.52 18.37
N VAL A 39 -24.54 38.65 18.44
CA VAL A 39 -23.73 38.15 19.57
C VAL A 39 -23.48 39.25 20.61
N CYS A 40 -23.50 40.52 20.22
CA CYS A 40 -23.26 41.65 21.13
C CYS A 40 -24.50 42.13 21.91
N LEU A 41 -25.72 41.75 21.51
CA LEU A 41 -26.96 42.07 22.23
C LEU A 41 -27.37 41.00 23.28
N GLY A 42 -26.88 39.76 23.15
CA GLY A 42 -27.15 38.69 24.12
C GLY A 42 -26.31 38.77 25.39
N LEU A 43 -25.04 39.19 25.27
CA LEU A 43 -24.11 39.30 26.41
C LEU A 43 -24.43 40.50 27.32
N LEU A 44 -25.08 41.55 26.79
CA LEU A 44 -25.51 42.73 27.56
C LEU A 44 -26.76 42.44 28.43
N CYS A 45 -27.58 41.46 28.06
CA CYS A 45 -28.77 41.07 28.82
C CYS A 45 -28.46 40.11 30.00
N ALA A 46 -27.41 39.29 29.89
CA ALA A 46 -26.99 38.37 30.94
C ALA A 46 -26.26 39.09 32.11
N VAL A 47 -25.52 40.17 31.82
CA VAL A 47 -24.79 40.94 32.84
C VAL A 47 -25.75 41.82 33.67
N LEU A 48 -26.87 42.29 33.11
CA LEU A 48 -27.88 43.09 33.83
C LEU A 48 -28.81 42.25 34.74
N LEU A 49 -28.92 40.94 34.51
CA LEU A 49 -29.67 40.01 35.37
C LEU A 49 -28.83 39.47 36.54
N ALA A 50 -27.50 39.38 36.39
CA ALA A 50 -26.60 38.99 37.48
C ALA A 50 -26.36 40.13 38.50
N GLY A 51 -26.44 41.40 38.07
CA GLY A 51 -26.27 42.57 38.94
C GLY A 51 -27.43 42.85 39.91
N ASN A 52 -28.66 42.42 39.58
CA ASN A 52 -29.84 42.68 40.42
C ASN A 52 -30.08 41.64 41.53
N ILE A 53 -29.40 40.49 41.50
CA ILE A 53 -29.50 39.48 42.57
C ILE A 53 -28.38 39.65 43.63
N GLY A 54 -27.30 40.36 43.30
CA GLY A 54 -26.19 40.67 44.22
C GLY A 54 -26.47 41.80 45.23
N GLN A 55 -27.50 42.63 45.01
CA GLN A 55 -27.86 43.75 45.90
C GLN A 55 -28.86 43.39 47.01
N LEU A 56 -29.26 42.12 47.15
CA LEU A 56 -30.24 41.68 48.15
C LEU A 56 -29.67 40.71 49.21
N ILE A 57 -28.35 40.46 49.22
CA ILE A 57 -27.69 39.53 50.18
C ILE A 57 -26.50 40.21 50.91
N ASN A 58 -26.34 41.54 50.82
CA ASN A 58 -25.22 42.26 51.45
C ASN A 58 -25.62 43.25 52.55
N TYR A 59 -26.77 43.03 53.20
CA TYR A 59 -27.08 43.66 54.49
C TYR A 59 -27.36 42.55 55.50
N GLU A 60 -26.64 42.65 56.62
CA GLU A 60 -26.59 41.73 57.75
C GLU A 60 -25.77 40.46 57.51
N ILE A 61 -24.51 40.50 57.92
CA ILE A 61 -24.00 39.69 59.06
C ILE A 61 -22.45 39.83 59.12
N PHE A 62 -21.96 40.11 60.34
CA PHE A 62 -20.60 40.38 60.81
C PHE A 62 -20.06 41.80 60.57
N SER A 63 -19.51 42.54 61.53
CA SER A 63 -19.31 42.45 62.99
C SER A 63 -18.34 43.58 63.31
N HIS A 64 -18.44 44.30 64.42
CA HIS A 64 -17.25 44.82 65.13
C HIS A 64 -17.54 44.97 66.63
N PRO A 65 -16.58 44.65 67.53
CA PRO A 65 -16.81 44.53 68.97
C PRO A 65 -16.22 45.69 69.82
N ALA A 66 -16.72 45.73 71.06
CA ALA A 66 -16.05 46.08 72.33
C ALA A 66 -15.63 47.53 72.67
N SER A 67 -16.07 47.93 73.88
CA SER A 67 -15.50 48.83 74.93
C SER A 67 -16.61 49.76 75.45
N GLY A 68 -16.82 50.06 76.74
CA GLY A 68 -16.22 49.76 78.03
C GLY A 68 -17.13 50.40 79.12
N ASP A 69 -17.02 49.93 80.36
CA ASP A 69 -17.70 50.26 81.64
C ASP A 69 -17.91 51.78 81.98
N PRO A 70 -18.38 52.17 83.19
CA PRO A 70 -19.61 51.86 83.95
C PRO A 70 -20.24 53.14 84.60
N MET A 71 -21.49 53.15 85.12
CA MET A 71 -21.96 54.00 86.25
C MET A 71 -23.32 53.47 86.76
N GLN A 72 -23.48 52.86 87.95
CA GLN A 72 -23.52 53.37 89.33
C GLN A 72 -24.82 54.08 89.79
N SER A 73 -25.46 53.44 90.78
CA SER A 73 -26.16 53.95 91.99
C SER A 73 -27.49 54.71 91.92
N GLY A 74 -28.40 54.29 92.82
CA GLY A 74 -29.58 55.06 93.23
C GLY A 74 -30.41 54.33 94.29
N TYR A 75 -29.88 54.25 95.52
CA TYR A 75 -30.64 53.92 96.74
C TYR A 75 -31.82 54.88 96.94
N VAL A 76 -32.97 54.41 97.42
CA VAL A 76 -33.67 55.02 98.58
C VAL A 76 -34.36 53.93 99.39
N GLN A 77 -34.05 53.96 100.67
CA GLN A 77 -34.56 53.17 101.76
C GLN A 77 -35.51 54.08 102.54
N ASP A 78 -36.72 53.63 102.89
CA ASP A 78 -37.42 54.15 104.06
C ASP A 78 -38.42 53.12 104.63
N ARG A 79 -38.24 52.86 105.92
CA ARG A 79 -39.13 52.18 106.88
C ARG A 79 -39.76 53.31 107.73
N PRO A 80 -40.64 53.09 108.75
CA PRO A 80 -41.26 51.84 109.22
C PRO A 80 -42.75 51.98 109.64
N GLN A 81 -43.44 50.88 109.92
CA GLN A 81 -43.88 50.48 111.28
C GLN A 81 -45.03 49.44 111.28
N SER A 82 -44.90 48.54 112.27
CA SER A 82 -45.92 47.78 113.01
C SER A 82 -46.88 46.83 112.28
N SER A 83 -46.79 45.53 112.62
CA SER A 83 -47.89 44.75 113.20
C SER A 83 -47.52 43.26 113.19
N ASP A 84 -47.26 42.73 114.38
CA ASP A 84 -46.98 41.33 114.64
C ASP A 84 -48.15 40.40 114.24
N ASN A 85 -47.79 39.15 113.91
CA ASN A 85 -48.63 37.94 113.86
C ASN A 85 -49.35 37.53 112.55
N ASN A 86 -48.95 38.03 111.36
CA ASN A 86 -49.37 37.43 110.07
C ASN A 86 -48.24 37.15 109.05
N SER A 87 -46.97 37.41 109.39
CA SER A 87 -45.84 37.40 108.44
C SER A 87 -45.10 36.07 108.25
N ALA A 88 -45.32 35.08 109.12
CA ALA A 88 -44.68 33.76 109.02
C ALA A 88 -45.37 32.83 108.00
N ALA A 89 -46.70 32.92 107.89
CA ALA A 89 -47.48 32.13 106.93
C ALA A 89 -47.25 32.60 105.49
N GLU A 90 -47.22 33.92 105.26
CA GLU A 90 -46.88 34.49 103.94
C GLU A 90 -45.44 34.21 103.53
N ARG A 91 -44.47 34.25 104.47
CA ARG A 91 -43.08 33.83 104.19
C ARG A 91 -42.99 32.37 103.75
N LYS A 92 -43.66 31.47 104.48
CA LYS A 92 -43.67 30.04 104.13
C LYS A 92 -44.35 29.79 102.78
N GLN A 93 -45.41 30.53 102.47
CA GLN A 93 -46.11 30.45 101.18
C GLN A 93 -45.26 31.00 100.03
N LEU A 94 -44.49 32.07 100.26
CA LEU A 94 -43.53 32.63 99.32
C LEU A 94 -42.32 31.71 99.13
N GLU A 95 -41.82 31.06 100.19
CA GLU A 95 -40.74 30.06 100.13
C GLU A 95 -41.15 28.82 99.33
N THR A 96 -42.39 28.34 99.51
CA THR A 96 -42.95 27.24 98.70
C THR A 96 -43.12 27.66 97.24
N ARG A 97 -43.56 28.89 96.95
CA ARG A 97 -43.63 29.39 95.57
C ARG A 97 -42.24 29.55 94.97
N LEU A 98 -41.25 29.99 95.74
CA LEU A 98 -39.87 30.14 95.29
C LEU A 98 -39.22 28.78 94.98
N THR A 99 -39.46 27.76 95.80
CA THR A 99 -38.98 26.40 95.54
C THR A 99 -39.68 25.79 94.33
N ASN A 100 -41.00 25.93 94.19
CA ASN A 100 -41.72 25.48 92.98
C ASN A 100 -41.22 26.18 91.71
N LEU A 101 -41.00 27.50 91.75
CA LEU A 101 -40.45 28.26 90.63
C LEU A 101 -38.99 27.89 90.32
N THR A 102 -38.22 27.50 91.34
CA THR A 102 -36.84 27.02 91.14
C THR A 102 -36.84 25.65 90.48
N THR A 103 -37.70 24.73 90.92
CA THR A 103 -37.88 23.43 90.27
C THR A 103 -38.38 23.57 88.82
N GLU A 104 -39.32 24.50 88.57
CA GLU A 104 -39.82 24.77 87.21
C GLU A 104 -38.73 25.40 86.33
N LYS A 105 -37.92 26.29 86.88
CA LYS A 105 -36.73 26.83 86.22
C LYS A 105 -35.71 25.73 85.89
N ASP A 106 -35.44 24.82 86.81
CA ASP A 106 -34.48 23.73 86.61
C ASP A 106 -35.00 22.70 85.59
N GLN A 107 -36.30 22.40 85.59
CA GLN A 107 -36.96 21.60 84.56
C GLN A 107 -36.91 22.28 83.18
N LEU A 108 -37.13 23.59 83.12
CA LEU A 108 -36.97 24.37 81.89
C LEU A 108 -35.52 24.41 81.43
N HIS A 109 -34.55 24.46 82.33
CA HIS A 109 -33.12 24.42 82.00
C HIS A 109 -32.74 23.04 81.44
N GLN A 110 -33.21 21.96 82.06
CA GLN A 110 -32.99 20.61 81.56
C GLN A 110 -33.67 20.37 80.20
N SER A 111 -34.86 20.92 79.99
CA SER A 111 -35.53 20.90 78.68
C SER A 111 -34.77 21.72 77.64
N TYR A 112 -34.24 22.89 78.02
CA TYR A 112 -33.40 23.73 77.16
C TYR A 112 -32.09 23.02 76.77
N ASP A 113 -31.43 22.35 77.71
CA ASP A 113 -30.21 21.58 77.46
C ASP A 113 -30.48 20.38 76.55
N SER A 114 -31.60 19.66 76.75
CA SER A 114 -32.04 18.56 75.89
C SER A 114 -32.29 19.04 74.45
N VAL A 115 -33.03 20.13 74.28
CA VAL A 115 -33.31 20.72 72.95
C VAL A 115 -32.02 21.25 72.30
N THR A 116 -31.08 21.75 73.10
CA THR A 116 -29.76 22.19 72.63
C THR A 116 -28.94 21.01 72.12
N ALA A 117 -28.94 19.88 72.84
CA ALA A 117 -28.28 18.65 72.42
C ALA A 117 -28.89 18.09 71.13
N GLU A 118 -30.23 18.03 71.03
CA GLU A 118 -30.93 17.61 69.80
C GLU A 118 -30.61 18.52 68.61
N ARG A 119 -30.57 19.84 68.83
CA ARG A 119 -30.16 20.82 67.80
C ARG A 119 -28.74 20.57 67.31
N ASP A 120 -27.81 20.29 68.22
CA ASP A 120 -26.41 20.08 67.87
C ASP A 120 -26.21 18.75 67.15
N GLU A 121 -26.92 17.68 67.53
CA GLU A 121 -27.00 16.44 66.75
C GLU A 121 -27.60 16.66 65.36
N LEU A 122 -28.68 17.45 65.26
CA LEU A 122 -29.28 17.79 63.97
C LEU A 122 -28.30 18.56 63.07
N LYS A 123 -27.48 19.44 63.67
CA LYS A 123 -26.45 20.21 62.98
C LYS A 123 -25.34 19.30 62.43
N VAL A 124 -24.93 18.29 63.19
CA VAL A 124 -23.99 17.26 62.74
C VAL A 124 -24.58 16.46 61.57
N SER A 125 -25.83 16.03 61.69
CA SER A 125 -26.53 15.30 60.61
C SER A 125 -26.69 16.16 59.35
N PHE A 126 -27.04 17.43 59.49
CA PHE A 126 -27.14 18.39 58.40
C PHE A 126 -25.80 18.59 57.69
N ASN A 127 -24.70 18.72 58.44
CA ASN A 127 -23.35 18.83 57.86
C ASN A 127 -22.96 17.55 57.10
N LYS A 128 -23.32 16.37 57.62
CA LYS A 128 -23.08 15.09 56.94
C LYS A 128 -23.81 15.01 55.59
N VAL A 129 -25.09 15.37 55.57
CA VAL A 129 -25.89 15.45 54.33
C VAL A 129 -25.33 16.51 53.37
N GLY A 130 -24.83 17.63 53.89
CA GLY A 130 -24.11 18.64 53.11
C GLY A 130 -22.89 18.06 52.40
N ASN A 131 -22.05 17.32 53.11
CA ASN A 131 -20.88 16.66 52.55
C ASN A 131 -21.25 15.60 51.49
N GLU A 132 -22.29 14.80 51.74
CA GLU A 132 -22.79 13.81 50.78
C GLU A 132 -23.31 14.48 49.50
N ARG A 133 -24.04 15.59 49.63
CA ARG A 133 -24.52 16.39 48.49
C ARG A 133 -23.37 16.96 47.67
N ASP A 134 -22.34 17.48 48.33
CA ASP A 134 -21.20 18.09 47.66
C ASP A 134 -20.34 17.03 46.95
N MET A 135 -20.18 15.83 47.53
CA MET A 135 -19.60 14.65 46.87
C MET A 135 -20.41 14.21 45.64
N LEU A 136 -21.74 14.18 45.74
CA LEU A 136 -22.63 13.89 44.61
C LEU A 136 -22.52 14.93 43.50
N ARG A 137 -22.37 16.22 43.85
CA ARG A 137 -22.14 17.30 42.89
C ARG A 137 -20.81 17.12 42.16
N ALA A 138 -19.72 16.84 42.88
CA ALA A 138 -18.42 16.54 42.28
C ALA A 138 -18.48 15.32 41.35
N SER A 139 -19.16 14.24 41.76
CA SER A 139 -19.34 13.05 40.91
C SER A 139 -20.14 13.35 39.64
N LYS A 140 -21.15 14.24 39.72
CA LYS A 140 -21.93 14.69 38.57
C LYS A 140 -21.07 15.51 37.60
N GLU A 141 -20.28 16.44 38.12
CA GLU A 141 -19.36 17.28 37.31
C GLU A 141 -18.31 16.43 36.61
N GLN A 142 -17.74 15.44 37.32
CA GLN A 142 -16.79 14.49 36.73
C GLN A 142 -17.44 13.66 35.63
N ARG A 143 -18.68 13.18 35.83
CA ARG A 143 -19.42 12.44 34.80
C ARG A 143 -19.72 13.31 33.58
N GLN A 144 -20.02 14.59 33.78
CA GLN A 144 -20.23 15.56 32.72
C GLN A 144 -18.94 15.76 31.90
N SER A 145 -17.80 15.91 32.58
CA SER A 145 -16.48 16.00 31.93
C SER A 145 -16.18 14.77 31.08
N ASN A 146 -16.36 13.57 31.66
CA ASN A 146 -16.13 12.31 30.96
C ASN A 146 -17.03 12.18 29.72
N TYR A 147 -18.28 12.65 29.79
CA TYR A 147 -19.18 12.65 28.64
C TYR A 147 -18.70 13.60 27.53
N SER A 148 -18.21 14.79 27.90
CA SER A 148 -17.62 15.74 26.95
C SER A 148 -16.34 15.19 26.30
N ASP A 149 -15.50 14.49 27.05
CA ASP A 149 -14.31 13.83 26.50
C ASP A 149 -14.65 12.69 25.54
N LEU A 150 -15.63 11.84 25.89
CA LEU A 150 -16.13 10.78 24.99
C LEU A 150 -16.73 11.36 23.70
N GLN A 151 -17.40 12.50 23.79
CA GLN A 151 -17.98 13.18 22.64
C GLN A 151 -16.89 13.70 21.70
N ARG A 152 -15.79 14.24 22.24
CA ARG A 152 -14.63 14.65 21.46
C ARG A 152 -13.97 13.44 20.78
N GLU A 153 -13.76 12.36 21.51
CA GLU A 153 -13.17 11.12 20.97
C GLU A 153 -14.05 10.52 19.84
N LYS A 154 -15.37 10.57 19.99
CA LYS A 154 -16.31 10.19 18.92
C LYS A 154 -16.14 11.05 17.67
N GLU A 155 -16.01 12.37 17.82
CA GLU A 155 -15.83 13.30 16.70
C GLU A 155 -14.49 13.10 15.98
N GLU A 156 -13.43 12.81 16.75
CA GLU A 156 -12.10 12.44 16.23
C GLU A 156 -12.16 11.13 15.43
N LEU A 157 -12.74 10.07 15.99
CA LEU A 157 -12.93 8.78 15.28
C LEU A 157 -13.79 8.93 14.02
N GLN A 158 -14.79 9.79 14.04
CA GLN A 158 -15.66 10.05 12.89
C GLN A 158 -14.91 10.78 11.77
N THR A 159 -13.94 11.63 12.14
CA THR A 159 -13.03 12.30 11.21
C THR A 159 -12.05 11.30 10.61
N GLU A 160 -11.43 10.44 11.43
CA GLU A 160 -10.53 9.37 10.96
C GLU A 160 -11.25 8.41 10.01
N PHE A 161 -12.47 7.99 10.33
CA PHE A 161 -13.26 7.12 9.47
C PHE A 161 -13.56 7.76 8.11
N SER A 162 -13.83 9.07 8.09
CA SER A 162 -14.04 9.82 6.85
C SER A 162 -12.77 9.91 6.01
N ALA A 163 -11.61 10.11 6.64
CA ALA A 163 -10.31 10.09 5.96
C ALA A 163 -10.00 8.68 5.40
N LEU A 164 -10.29 7.62 6.15
CA LEU A 164 -10.11 6.24 5.71
C LEU A 164 -10.98 5.92 4.48
N ARG A 165 -12.21 6.45 4.46
CA ARG A 165 -13.13 6.32 3.32
C ARG A 165 -12.58 7.02 2.07
N ALA A 166 -12.02 8.22 2.24
CA ALA A 166 -11.37 8.95 1.14
C ALA A 166 -10.15 8.18 0.60
N ASN A 167 -9.31 7.61 1.49
CA ASN A 167 -8.18 6.78 1.10
C ASN A 167 -8.62 5.54 0.31
N ARG A 168 -9.70 4.88 0.73
CA ARG A 168 -10.29 3.74 0.00
C ARG A 168 -10.74 4.16 -1.40
N ASP A 169 -11.41 5.29 -1.52
CA ASP A 169 -11.92 5.77 -2.81
C ASP A 169 -10.75 6.16 -3.75
N GLN A 170 -9.68 6.74 -3.21
CA GLN A 170 -8.45 7.01 -3.95
C GLN A 170 -7.76 5.71 -4.40
N LEU A 171 -7.71 4.69 -3.55
CA LEU A 171 -7.16 3.39 -3.89
C LEU A 171 -7.98 2.71 -5.00
N GLN A 172 -9.30 2.81 -4.93
CA GLN A 172 -10.20 2.29 -5.96
C GLN A 172 -9.99 2.99 -7.31
N SER A 173 -9.82 4.31 -7.29
CA SER A 173 -9.49 5.07 -8.51
C SER A 173 -8.15 4.62 -9.08
N THR A 174 -7.13 4.48 -8.23
CA THR A 174 -5.79 4.05 -8.64
C THR A 174 -5.82 2.64 -9.24
N TYR A 175 -6.55 1.72 -8.62
CA TYR A 175 -6.75 0.36 -9.14
C TYR A 175 -7.43 0.38 -10.52
N THR A 176 -8.43 1.23 -10.70
CA THR A 176 -9.15 1.35 -11.97
C THR A 176 -8.23 1.88 -13.07
N SER A 177 -7.44 2.92 -12.79
CA SER A 177 -6.43 3.43 -13.71
C SER A 177 -5.38 2.38 -14.07
N LEU A 178 -4.90 1.61 -13.09
CA LEU A 178 -3.92 0.55 -13.34
C LEU A 178 -4.50 -0.56 -14.23
N LYS A 179 -5.77 -0.93 -14.01
CA LYS A 179 -6.47 -1.90 -14.86
C LYS A 179 -6.59 -1.38 -16.30
N THR A 180 -6.96 -0.12 -16.50
CA THR A 180 -7.01 0.49 -17.84
C THR A 180 -5.63 0.50 -18.50
N ASN A 181 -4.57 0.82 -17.77
CA ASN A 181 -3.20 0.77 -18.31
C ASN A 181 -2.79 -0.65 -18.68
N HIS A 182 -3.17 -1.66 -17.89
CA HIS A 182 -2.95 -3.05 -18.24
C HIS A 182 -3.68 -3.41 -19.54
N ASP A 183 -4.96 -3.06 -19.67
CA ASP A 183 -5.74 -3.35 -20.88
C ASP A 183 -5.12 -2.67 -22.12
N GLN A 184 -4.64 -1.44 -21.98
CA GLN A 184 -3.90 -0.73 -23.03
C GLN A 184 -2.57 -1.42 -23.39
N MET A 185 -1.78 -1.86 -22.39
CA MET A 185 -0.56 -2.63 -22.64
C MET A 185 -0.87 -3.96 -23.33
N GLN A 186 -1.96 -4.63 -22.97
CA GLN A 186 -2.39 -5.89 -23.60
C GLN A 186 -2.72 -5.68 -25.08
N LEU A 187 -3.40 -4.58 -25.41
CA LEU A 187 -3.69 -4.19 -26.79
C LEU A 187 -2.41 -3.87 -27.56
N SER A 188 -1.51 -3.08 -26.98
CA SER A 188 -0.21 -2.76 -27.60
C SER A 188 0.62 -4.03 -27.84
N TYR A 189 0.67 -4.95 -26.88
CA TYR A 189 1.34 -6.25 -27.03
C TYR A 189 0.74 -7.08 -28.17
N SER A 190 -0.58 -7.09 -28.30
CA SER A 190 -1.28 -7.81 -29.38
C SER A 190 -0.97 -7.19 -30.75
N SER A 191 -0.91 -5.86 -30.83
CA SER A 191 -0.52 -5.13 -32.05
C SER A 191 0.91 -5.45 -32.48
N VAL A 192 1.87 -5.36 -31.55
CA VAL A 192 3.29 -5.68 -31.82
C VAL A 192 3.45 -7.15 -32.23
N THR A 193 2.63 -8.05 -31.67
CA THR A 193 2.62 -9.46 -32.07
C THR A 193 2.14 -9.63 -33.52
N ALA A 194 1.10 -8.90 -33.93
CA ALA A 194 0.61 -8.92 -35.30
C ALA A 194 1.64 -8.35 -36.28
N GLU A 195 2.26 -7.21 -35.95
CA GLU A 195 3.33 -6.59 -36.77
C GLU A 195 4.53 -7.54 -36.93
N ARG A 196 4.92 -8.24 -35.87
CA ARG A 196 5.98 -9.26 -35.93
C ARG A 196 5.60 -10.39 -36.89
N ASP A 197 4.36 -10.84 -36.86
CA ASP A 197 3.91 -11.95 -37.70
C ASP A 197 3.80 -11.53 -39.18
N GLU A 198 3.39 -10.29 -39.46
CA GLU A 198 3.46 -9.69 -40.79
C GLU A 198 4.91 -9.55 -41.29
N PHE A 199 5.82 -9.05 -40.44
CA PHE A 199 7.23 -8.96 -40.78
C PHE A 199 7.83 -10.34 -41.09
N LYS A 200 7.46 -11.36 -40.30
CA LYS A 200 7.87 -12.74 -40.54
C LYS A 200 7.34 -13.27 -41.87
N ALA A 201 6.09 -12.95 -42.22
CA ALA A 201 5.53 -13.33 -43.52
C ALA A 201 6.27 -12.64 -44.68
N SER A 202 6.55 -11.34 -44.56
CA SER A 202 7.33 -10.58 -45.53
C SER A 202 8.75 -11.14 -45.71
N PHE A 203 9.41 -11.51 -44.60
CA PHE A 203 10.73 -12.14 -44.63
C PHE A 203 10.71 -13.48 -45.38
N ASN A 204 9.70 -14.32 -45.16
CA ASN A 204 9.56 -15.59 -45.88
C ASN A 204 9.33 -15.37 -47.39
N ASN A 205 8.58 -14.33 -47.77
CA ASN A 205 8.40 -13.97 -49.17
C ASN A 205 9.72 -13.51 -49.80
N LEU A 206 10.49 -12.65 -49.13
CA LEU A 206 11.82 -12.22 -49.58
C LEU A 206 12.79 -13.40 -49.72
N GLN A 207 12.73 -14.36 -48.81
CA GLN A 207 13.52 -15.60 -48.92
C GLN A 207 13.13 -16.41 -50.17
N THR A 208 11.83 -16.47 -50.48
CA THR A 208 11.32 -17.12 -51.69
C THR A 208 11.79 -16.39 -52.95
N GLU A 209 11.71 -15.06 -52.98
CA GLU A 209 12.21 -14.24 -54.09
C GLU A 209 13.72 -14.41 -54.28
N LYS A 210 14.50 -14.46 -53.19
CA LYS A 210 15.94 -14.75 -53.23
C LYS A 210 16.21 -16.11 -53.87
N ASP A 211 15.46 -17.14 -53.48
CA ASP A 211 15.64 -18.48 -54.02
C ASP A 211 15.28 -18.53 -55.52
N GLN A 212 14.24 -17.79 -55.95
CA GLN A 212 13.91 -17.63 -57.36
C GLN A 212 15.01 -16.91 -58.15
N LEU A 213 15.55 -15.81 -57.60
CA LEU A 213 16.68 -15.08 -58.18
C LEU A 213 17.93 -15.97 -58.31
N GLN A 214 18.19 -16.83 -57.33
CA GLN A 214 19.28 -17.80 -57.39
C GLN A 214 19.09 -18.81 -58.53
N VAL A 215 17.86 -19.28 -58.75
CA VAL A 215 17.53 -20.15 -59.88
C VAL A 215 17.74 -19.41 -61.20
N SER A 216 17.23 -18.18 -61.34
CA SER A 216 17.42 -17.36 -62.53
C SER A 216 18.90 -17.10 -62.83
N TYR A 217 19.70 -16.81 -61.79
CA TYR A 217 21.14 -16.64 -61.91
C TYR A 217 21.83 -17.91 -62.43
N ASN A 218 21.47 -19.07 -61.90
CA ASN A 218 22.04 -20.35 -62.33
C ASN A 218 21.71 -20.65 -63.81
N ILE A 219 20.47 -20.36 -64.24
CA ILE A 219 20.06 -20.49 -65.65
C ILE A 219 20.86 -19.53 -66.54
N LEU A 220 21.04 -18.28 -66.10
CA LEU A 220 21.80 -17.28 -66.86
C LEU A 220 23.27 -17.70 -67.01
N LYS A 221 23.86 -18.24 -65.94
CA LYS A 221 25.21 -18.79 -65.96
C LYS A 221 25.34 -19.94 -66.96
N GLN A 222 24.39 -20.87 -66.96
CA GLN A 222 24.37 -21.99 -67.91
C GLN A 222 24.27 -21.49 -69.37
N LYS A 223 23.43 -20.48 -69.64
CA LYS A 223 23.35 -19.85 -70.96
C LYS A 223 24.66 -19.17 -71.36
N SER A 224 25.34 -18.51 -70.43
CA SER A 224 26.65 -17.91 -70.66
C SER A 224 27.70 -18.97 -71.03
N ASP A 225 27.74 -20.08 -70.29
CA ASP A 225 28.66 -21.20 -70.56
C ASP A 225 28.38 -21.84 -71.93
N GLN A 226 27.10 -21.96 -72.30
CA GLN A 226 26.68 -22.46 -73.60
C GLN A 226 27.09 -21.49 -74.73
N PHE A 227 26.94 -20.18 -74.52
CA PHE A 227 27.37 -19.17 -75.49
C PHE A 227 28.88 -19.20 -75.69
N GLN A 228 29.66 -19.36 -74.61
CA GLN A 228 31.12 -19.51 -74.68
C GLN A 228 31.52 -20.76 -75.47
N THR A 229 30.81 -21.87 -75.25
CA THR A 229 31.05 -23.12 -75.98
C THR A 229 30.77 -22.95 -77.48
N ASN A 230 29.65 -22.32 -77.84
CA ASN A 230 29.30 -22.04 -79.23
C ASN A 230 30.31 -21.09 -79.90
N GLN A 231 30.80 -20.08 -79.18
CA GLN A 231 31.83 -19.17 -79.67
C GLN A 231 33.14 -19.93 -79.98
N ASN A 232 33.55 -20.83 -79.08
CA ASN A 232 34.75 -21.64 -79.26
C ASN A 232 34.62 -22.59 -80.46
N ASP A 233 33.46 -23.23 -80.62
CA ASP A 233 33.19 -24.13 -81.75
C ASP A 233 33.21 -23.37 -83.08
N LEU A 234 32.54 -22.21 -83.16
CA LEU A 234 32.54 -21.36 -84.34
C LEU A 234 33.95 -20.88 -84.69
N THR A 235 34.75 -20.52 -83.69
CA THR A 235 36.17 -20.14 -83.86
C THR A 235 36.96 -21.30 -84.46
N HIS A 236 36.79 -22.51 -83.94
CA HIS A 236 37.47 -23.70 -84.43
C HIS A 236 37.06 -24.05 -85.88
N GLN A 237 35.77 -23.93 -86.21
CA GLN A 237 35.26 -24.14 -87.56
C GLN A 237 35.85 -23.12 -88.54
N LEU A 238 35.87 -21.83 -88.19
CA LEU A 238 36.47 -20.78 -89.01
C LEU A 238 37.97 -21.04 -89.24
N GLN A 239 38.69 -21.46 -88.21
CA GLN A 239 40.13 -21.74 -88.29
C GLN A 239 40.42 -22.98 -89.14
N THR A 240 39.56 -24.00 -89.07
CA THR A 240 39.61 -25.18 -89.93
C THR A 240 39.37 -24.80 -91.40
N ASN A 241 38.34 -23.99 -91.67
CA ASN A 241 38.02 -23.53 -93.02
C ASN A 241 39.13 -22.65 -93.60
N TYR A 242 39.69 -21.73 -92.80
CA TYR A 242 40.84 -20.92 -93.19
C TYR A 242 42.04 -21.79 -93.58
N SER A 243 42.34 -22.81 -92.78
CA SER A 243 43.44 -23.75 -93.05
C SER A 243 43.22 -24.58 -94.32
N ARG A 244 41.97 -24.88 -94.66
CA ARG A 244 41.62 -25.58 -95.91
C ARG A 244 41.77 -24.67 -97.12
N LEU A 245 41.23 -23.45 -97.05
CA LEU A 245 41.39 -22.43 -98.09
C LEU A 245 42.87 -22.10 -98.36
N GLN A 246 43.69 -22.08 -97.31
CA GLN A 246 45.13 -21.88 -97.44
C GLN A 246 45.80 -23.04 -98.22
N ARG A 247 45.41 -24.30 -97.96
CA ARG A 247 45.88 -25.45 -98.74
C ARG A 247 45.45 -25.40 -100.20
N GLU A 248 44.17 -25.10 -100.46
CA GLU A 248 43.65 -24.95 -101.83
C GLU A 248 44.39 -23.84 -102.59
N LYS A 249 44.74 -22.74 -101.92
CA LYS A 249 45.57 -21.67 -102.50
C LYS A 249 46.97 -22.16 -102.87
N ASP A 250 47.64 -22.91 -101.99
CA ASP A 250 48.99 -23.42 -102.22
C ASP A 250 49.02 -24.47 -103.35
N GLU A 251 47.97 -25.30 -103.46
CA GLU A 251 47.77 -26.23 -104.56
C GLU A 251 47.61 -25.51 -105.90
N LEU A 252 46.72 -24.51 -105.98
CA LEU A 252 46.54 -23.69 -107.19
C LEU A 252 47.83 -22.96 -107.60
N GLN A 253 48.62 -22.51 -106.63
CA GLN A 253 49.90 -21.85 -106.89
C GLN A 253 50.94 -22.82 -107.46
N THR A 254 50.90 -24.08 -107.04
CA THR A 254 51.71 -25.17 -107.59
C THR A 254 51.28 -25.49 -109.03
N GLU A 255 49.99 -25.64 -109.28
CA GLU A 255 49.46 -25.87 -110.64
C GLU A 255 49.83 -24.74 -111.61
N PHE A 256 49.71 -23.48 -111.17
CA PHE A 256 50.10 -22.31 -111.97
C PHE A 256 51.59 -22.32 -112.33
N SER A 257 52.45 -22.75 -111.39
CA SER A 257 53.89 -22.88 -111.60
C SER A 257 54.22 -23.97 -112.64
N THR A 258 53.53 -25.10 -112.58
CA THR A 258 53.63 -26.18 -113.58
C THR A 258 53.18 -25.69 -114.96
N LEU A 259 52.05 -24.98 -115.04
CA LEU A 259 51.55 -24.43 -116.29
C LEU A 259 52.55 -23.45 -116.92
N ARG A 260 53.22 -22.64 -116.08
CA ARG A 260 54.27 -21.71 -116.51
C ARG A 260 55.48 -22.46 -117.07
N ALA A 261 55.88 -23.59 -116.49
CA ALA A 261 56.95 -24.44 -117.00
C ALA A 261 56.60 -25.04 -118.37
N ASN A 262 55.40 -25.60 -118.51
CA ASN A 262 54.91 -26.15 -119.78
C ASN A 262 54.89 -25.10 -120.89
N ARG A 263 54.53 -23.85 -120.58
CA ARG A 263 54.57 -22.74 -121.54
C ARG A 263 56.00 -22.49 -122.07
N VAL A 264 57.00 -22.53 -121.19
CA VAL A 264 58.41 -22.34 -121.58
C VAL A 264 58.89 -23.49 -122.47
N GLU A 265 58.51 -24.72 -122.15
CA GLU A 265 58.82 -25.90 -122.96
C GLU A 265 58.20 -25.80 -124.36
N LEU A 266 56.93 -25.41 -124.47
CA LEU A 266 56.24 -25.21 -125.74
C LEU A 266 56.94 -24.15 -126.61
N GLN A 267 57.44 -23.08 -125.97
CA GLN A 267 58.17 -22.01 -126.63
C GLN A 267 59.55 -22.47 -127.15
N SER A 268 60.22 -23.37 -126.41
CA SER A 268 61.44 -24.05 -126.87
C SER A 268 61.18 -24.93 -128.10
N ASN A 269 60.09 -25.70 -128.07
CA ASN A 269 59.67 -26.56 -129.19
C ASN A 269 59.36 -25.74 -130.45
N TYR A 270 58.64 -24.63 -130.31
CA TYR A 270 58.38 -23.69 -131.41
C TYR A 270 59.69 -23.15 -132.03
N THR A 271 60.65 -22.77 -131.20
CA THR A 271 61.95 -22.23 -131.66
C THR A 271 62.76 -23.28 -132.42
N SER A 272 62.71 -24.54 -131.99
CA SER A 272 63.36 -25.66 -132.68
C SER A 272 62.72 -25.95 -134.04
N LEU A 273 61.38 -25.92 -134.12
CA LEU A 273 60.66 -26.09 -135.38
C LEU A 273 60.97 -24.98 -136.38
N LYS A 274 61.14 -23.74 -135.91
CA LYS A 274 61.56 -22.60 -136.73
C LYS A 274 62.94 -22.80 -137.35
N LYS A 275 63.91 -23.36 -136.61
CA LYS A 275 65.24 -23.70 -137.15
C LYS A 275 65.16 -24.77 -138.25
N SER A 276 64.33 -25.79 -138.08
CA SER A 276 64.12 -26.83 -139.09
C SER A 276 63.49 -26.26 -140.38
N GLN A 277 62.57 -25.30 -140.25
CA GLN A 277 62.01 -24.57 -141.40
C GLN A 277 63.08 -23.83 -142.19
N ASP A 278 63.97 -23.11 -141.50
CA ASP A 278 65.03 -22.32 -142.15
C ASP A 278 66.09 -23.23 -142.82
N GLN A 279 66.32 -24.43 -142.30
CA GLN A 279 67.16 -25.46 -142.95
C GLN A 279 66.55 -25.98 -144.25
N LEU A 280 65.24 -26.26 -144.28
CA LEU A 280 64.56 -26.68 -145.51
C LEU A 280 64.62 -25.59 -146.59
N GLN A 281 64.51 -24.32 -146.20
CA GLN A 281 64.63 -23.18 -147.11
C GLN A 281 66.02 -23.09 -147.76
N ARG A 282 67.08 -23.45 -147.03
CA ARG A 282 68.45 -23.52 -147.58
C ARG A 282 68.61 -24.66 -148.59
N SER A 283 68.07 -25.84 -148.28
CA SER A 283 68.09 -26.99 -149.20
C SER A 283 67.34 -26.70 -150.51
N TYR A 284 66.23 -25.96 -150.43
CA TYR A 284 65.45 -25.52 -151.58
C TYR A 284 66.25 -24.58 -152.51
N ASN A 285 67.02 -23.64 -151.95
CA ASN A 285 67.82 -22.71 -152.74
C ASN A 285 68.98 -23.41 -153.48
N ILE A 286 69.56 -24.46 -152.89
CA ILE A 286 70.61 -25.28 -153.52
C ILE A 286 70.08 -26.07 -154.72
N LEU A 287 68.85 -26.60 -154.64
CA LEU A 287 68.23 -27.35 -155.74
C LEU A 287 67.85 -26.46 -156.94
N SER A 288 67.55 -25.18 -156.68
CA SER A 288 67.23 -24.18 -157.71
C SER A 288 68.45 -23.78 -158.56
N MET A 289 69.68 -23.93 -158.06
CA MET A 289 70.91 -23.61 -158.81
C MET A 289 71.33 -24.75 -159.74
N SER A 290 71.04 -26.01 -159.41
CA SER A 290 71.33 -27.19 -160.24
C SER A 290 70.47 -27.29 -161.51
N LYS A 291 69.31 -26.60 -161.57
CA LYS A 291 68.39 -26.60 -162.72
C LYS A 291 68.82 -25.67 -163.87
N ASN A 292 69.69 -24.69 -163.61
CA ASN A 292 70.09 -23.66 -164.58
C ASN A 292 71.36 -23.99 -165.39
N LEU A 293 71.93 -25.20 -165.26
CA LEU A 293 73.21 -25.58 -165.89
C LEU A 293 73.11 -26.64 -167.02
N LEU A 294 71.92 -27.02 -167.49
CA LEU A 294 71.73 -28.00 -168.60
C LEU A 294 71.02 -27.39 -169.84
N GLN A 295 71.33 -26.14 -170.18
CA GLN A 295 70.71 -25.38 -171.28
C GLN A 295 71.67 -25.00 -172.43
N VAL A 296 72.91 -25.51 -172.51
CA VAL A 296 73.87 -25.04 -173.54
C VAL A 296 74.79 -26.13 -174.13
N SER A 297 74.30 -27.29 -174.56
CA SER A 297 75.15 -28.12 -175.44
C SER A 297 74.43 -29.18 -176.27
N SER A 298 73.58 -28.77 -177.21
CA SER A 298 73.65 -29.27 -178.62
C SER A 298 72.37 -28.98 -179.37
N ASP A 299 72.30 -27.75 -179.89
CA ASP A 299 71.79 -27.56 -181.24
C ASP A 299 72.58 -28.48 -182.18
N LEU A 300 71.97 -29.52 -182.76
CA LEU A 300 72.27 -29.98 -184.12
C LEU A 300 71.21 -31.02 -184.59
N GLN A 301 70.54 -30.68 -185.69
CA GLN A 301 69.84 -31.57 -186.64
C GLN A 301 68.43 -32.10 -186.33
N ARG A 302 67.45 -31.20 -186.50
CA ARG A 302 66.45 -31.20 -187.59
C ARG A 302 66.14 -32.55 -188.28
N LYS A 303 64.86 -32.95 -188.17
CA LYS A 303 64.06 -33.91 -188.99
C LYS A 303 64.27 -35.41 -188.75
N ASP A 304 63.27 -36.03 -188.13
CA ASP A 304 62.23 -36.77 -188.85
C ASP A 304 60.95 -36.78 -187.99
N LYS A 305 60.03 -35.84 -188.19
CA LYS A 305 58.86 -35.92 -189.07
C LYS A 305 57.87 -37.02 -188.64
N GLN A 306 56.80 -36.57 -187.97
CA GLN A 306 55.46 -37.17 -188.06
C GLN A 306 55.36 -38.67 -187.74
N GLN A 307 55.71 -39.03 -186.51
CA GLN A 307 55.01 -40.13 -185.85
C GLN A 307 54.75 -39.78 -184.39
N LEU A 308 53.58 -39.43 -183.92
CA LEU A 308 52.24 -39.33 -184.49
C LEU A 308 51.44 -38.99 -183.21
N GLN A 309 50.71 -37.88 -183.17
CA GLN A 309 49.38 -37.76 -182.58
C GLN A 309 49.09 -38.16 -181.10
N THR A 310 50.00 -38.78 -180.35
CA THR A 310 49.62 -39.53 -179.13
C THR A 310 49.90 -38.78 -177.84
N TRP A 311 50.71 -37.72 -177.86
CA TRP A 311 50.97 -36.93 -176.64
C TRP A 311 50.11 -35.66 -176.51
N TYR A 312 49.04 -35.59 -177.32
CA TYR A 312 47.93 -34.64 -177.23
C TYR A 312 47.15 -34.73 -175.89
N ASN A 313 47.33 -35.80 -175.09
CA ASN A 313 46.53 -36.05 -173.88
C ASN A 313 47.21 -35.70 -172.53
N THR A 314 48.48 -35.31 -172.49
CA THR A 314 49.19 -35.10 -171.20
C THR A 314 49.13 -33.63 -170.72
N LEU A 315 48.86 -32.68 -171.63
CA LEU A 315 48.74 -31.25 -171.31
C LEU A 315 47.45 -30.88 -170.55
N GLN A 316 46.54 -31.84 -170.30
CA GLN A 316 45.25 -31.63 -169.64
C GLN A 316 45.30 -31.77 -168.09
N ARG A 317 46.42 -32.21 -167.50
CA ARG A 317 46.52 -32.47 -166.05
C ARG A 317 47.10 -31.33 -165.20
N GLU A 318 47.75 -30.33 -165.79
CA GLU A 318 48.38 -29.24 -165.00
C GLU A 318 47.43 -28.07 -164.68
N GLN A 319 46.22 -28.03 -165.25
CA GLN A 319 45.21 -26.99 -164.95
C GLN A 319 44.49 -27.18 -163.59
N GLN A 320 44.60 -28.34 -162.92
CA GLN A 320 43.86 -28.62 -161.68
C GLN A 320 44.51 -28.13 -160.36
N GLN A 321 45.75 -27.64 -160.36
CA GLN A 321 46.45 -27.26 -159.11
C GLN A 321 46.24 -25.80 -158.66
N LEU A 322 45.59 -24.95 -159.46
CA LEU A 322 45.32 -23.55 -159.12
C LEU A 322 44.06 -23.32 -158.27
N THR A 323 43.16 -24.31 -158.15
CA THR A 323 41.91 -24.21 -157.36
C THR A 323 42.10 -24.50 -155.86
N ILE A 324 43.17 -25.18 -155.46
CA ILE A 324 43.40 -25.58 -154.05
C ILE A 324 43.97 -24.43 -153.20
N LYS A 325 44.72 -23.50 -153.81
CA LYS A 325 45.31 -22.35 -153.09
C LYS A 325 44.30 -21.28 -152.67
N LEU A 326 43.09 -21.23 -153.25
CA LEU A 326 42.05 -20.27 -152.86
C LEU A 326 41.31 -20.67 -151.56
N ASN A 327 41.28 -21.96 -151.21
CA ASN A 327 40.51 -22.48 -150.06
C ASN A 327 41.26 -22.42 -148.72
N ILE A 328 42.59 -22.21 -148.71
CA ILE A 328 43.39 -22.15 -147.47
C ILE A 328 43.34 -20.75 -146.83
N LEU A 329 43.19 -19.69 -147.63
CA LEU A 329 43.03 -18.31 -147.14
C LEU A 329 41.64 -18.07 -146.52
N GLN A 330 40.61 -18.81 -146.94
CA GLN A 330 39.26 -18.73 -146.36
C GLN A 330 39.20 -19.36 -144.95
N ARG A 331 39.98 -20.42 -144.69
CA ARG A 331 39.97 -21.15 -143.40
C ARG A 331 40.66 -20.36 -142.27
N GLY A 332 41.66 -19.54 -142.59
CA GLY A 332 42.32 -18.64 -141.62
C GLY A 332 41.45 -17.45 -141.19
N LYS A 333 40.49 -17.02 -142.02
CA LYS A 333 39.51 -15.98 -141.66
C LYS A 333 38.51 -16.49 -140.61
N ASP A 334 38.10 -17.75 -140.73
CA ASP A 334 37.11 -18.37 -139.83
C ASP A 334 37.68 -18.70 -138.43
N GLU A 335 38.98 -19.01 -138.32
CA GLU A 335 39.66 -19.25 -137.03
C GLU A 335 39.89 -17.96 -136.22
N LEU A 336 40.15 -16.84 -136.91
CA LEU A 336 40.29 -15.53 -136.26
C LEU A 336 38.94 -15.05 -135.69
N GLN A 337 37.84 -15.36 -136.39
CA GLN A 337 36.49 -15.00 -135.96
C GLN A 337 36.00 -15.83 -134.75
N ARG A 338 36.41 -17.10 -134.64
CA ARG A 338 36.17 -17.90 -133.42
C ARG A 338 36.96 -17.38 -132.22
N SER A 339 38.23 -17.03 -132.42
CA SER A 339 39.08 -16.50 -131.34
C SER A 339 38.53 -15.20 -130.77
N PHE A 340 38.00 -14.32 -131.62
CA PHE A 340 37.35 -13.08 -131.18
C PHE A 340 36.04 -13.32 -130.40
N SER A 341 35.30 -14.38 -130.76
CA SER A 341 34.06 -14.78 -130.07
C SER A 341 34.34 -15.34 -128.68
N THR A 342 35.39 -16.17 -128.54
CA THR A 342 35.85 -16.69 -127.25
C THR A 342 36.32 -15.58 -126.32
N LEU A 343 37.10 -14.62 -126.84
CA LEU A 343 37.60 -13.50 -126.04
C LEU A 343 36.46 -12.60 -125.52
N ARG A 344 35.40 -12.42 -126.33
CA ARG A 344 34.18 -11.70 -125.93
C ARG A 344 33.43 -12.44 -124.82
N ALA A 345 33.32 -13.76 -124.90
CA ALA A 345 32.72 -14.58 -123.83
C ALA A 345 33.52 -14.51 -122.53
N THR A 346 34.86 -14.53 -122.60
CA THR A 346 35.71 -14.40 -121.41
C THR A 346 35.55 -13.04 -120.73
N ARG A 347 35.44 -11.95 -121.52
CA ARG A 347 35.15 -10.60 -121.00
C ARG A 347 33.80 -10.56 -120.28
N ASP A 348 32.76 -11.15 -120.85
CA ASP A 348 31.42 -11.14 -120.28
C ASP A 348 31.37 -11.96 -118.97
N GLN A 349 32.13 -13.05 -118.88
CA GLN A 349 32.28 -13.84 -117.66
C GLN A 349 33.08 -13.11 -116.57
N LEU A 350 34.11 -12.36 -116.94
CA LEU A 350 34.84 -11.50 -115.98
C LEU A 350 33.93 -10.39 -115.42
N GLN A 351 33.07 -9.81 -116.26
CA GLN A 351 32.10 -8.80 -115.85
C GLN A 351 31.06 -9.37 -114.88
N SER A 352 30.59 -10.59 -115.12
CA SER A 352 29.69 -11.30 -114.21
C SER A 352 30.36 -11.56 -112.85
N ASN A 353 31.59 -12.06 -112.85
CA ASN A 353 32.36 -12.31 -111.62
C ASN A 353 32.61 -11.02 -110.81
N TYR A 354 32.95 -9.92 -111.49
CA TYR A 354 33.12 -8.61 -110.83
C TYR A 354 31.82 -8.14 -110.16
N THR A 355 30.68 -8.35 -110.81
CA THR A 355 29.37 -7.96 -110.27
C THR A 355 29.02 -8.79 -109.03
N SER A 356 29.25 -10.11 -109.06
CA SER A 356 29.05 -11.00 -107.91
C SER A 356 29.98 -10.65 -106.74
N LEU A 357 31.24 -10.30 -107.00
CA LEU A 357 32.18 -9.91 -105.96
C LEU A 357 31.76 -8.59 -105.28
N LYS A 358 31.22 -7.65 -106.05
CA LYS A 358 30.67 -6.40 -105.50
C LYS A 358 29.45 -6.65 -104.61
N THR A 359 28.53 -7.52 -105.03
CA THR A 359 27.38 -7.92 -104.20
C THR A 359 27.83 -8.58 -102.89
N ASN A 360 28.84 -9.45 -102.93
CA ASN A 360 29.37 -10.10 -101.72
C ASN A 360 30.04 -9.08 -100.79
N HIS A 361 30.74 -8.08 -101.33
CA HIS A 361 31.31 -7.00 -100.54
C HIS A 361 30.23 -6.17 -99.83
N ASP A 362 29.16 -5.81 -100.55
CA ASP A 362 28.04 -5.04 -99.98
C ASP A 362 27.30 -5.85 -98.89
N GLN A 363 27.14 -7.17 -99.07
CA GLN A 363 26.59 -8.05 -98.04
C GLN A 363 27.48 -8.13 -96.79
N LEU A 364 28.80 -8.25 -96.97
CA LEU A 364 29.74 -8.30 -95.85
C LEU A 364 29.76 -6.98 -95.06
N GLN A 365 29.67 -5.84 -95.77
CA GLN A 365 29.58 -4.52 -95.15
C GLN A 365 28.30 -4.38 -94.32
N SER A 366 27.18 -4.93 -94.81
CA SER A 366 25.91 -4.92 -94.08
C SER A 366 25.98 -5.80 -92.81
N SER A 367 26.55 -7.01 -92.90
CA SER A 367 26.79 -7.87 -91.73
C SER A 367 27.74 -7.22 -90.71
N TYR A 368 28.79 -6.53 -91.17
CA TYR A 368 29.70 -5.80 -90.29
C TYR A 368 28.98 -4.69 -89.51
N ASN A 369 28.13 -3.91 -90.18
CA ASN A 369 27.35 -2.85 -89.55
C ASN A 369 26.33 -3.41 -88.54
N SER A 370 25.71 -4.55 -88.84
CA SER A 370 24.79 -5.23 -87.92
C SER A 370 25.50 -5.74 -86.67
N ALA A 371 26.67 -6.36 -86.82
CA ALA A 371 27.49 -6.81 -85.69
C ALA A 371 27.99 -5.63 -84.82
N ALA A 372 28.26 -4.47 -85.42
CA ALA A 372 28.61 -3.25 -84.68
C ALA A 372 27.44 -2.73 -83.83
N ALA A 373 26.21 -2.77 -84.37
CA ALA A 373 25.01 -2.39 -83.63
C ALA A 373 24.73 -3.34 -82.45
N GLU A 374 24.82 -4.65 -82.66
CA GLU A 374 24.66 -5.66 -81.60
C GLU A 374 25.70 -5.50 -80.48
N ARG A 375 26.95 -5.17 -80.83
CA ARG A 375 28.00 -4.88 -79.84
C ARG A 375 27.65 -3.66 -78.98
N ASP A 376 27.14 -2.60 -79.58
CA ASP A 376 26.80 -1.38 -78.86
C ASP A 376 25.58 -1.58 -77.95
N GLU A 377 24.61 -2.39 -78.38
CA GLU A 377 23.46 -2.82 -77.57
C GLU A 377 23.89 -3.71 -76.40
N PHE A 378 24.82 -4.65 -76.62
CA PHE A 378 25.41 -5.45 -75.56
C PHE A 378 26.16 -4.59 -74.53
N LYS A 379 26.88 -3.56 -75.01
CA LYS A 379 27.59 -2.61 -74.14
C LYS A 379 26.63 -1.78 -73.29
N ALA A 380 25.47 -1.40 -73.83
CA ALA A 380 24.41 -0.75 -73.06
C ALA A 380 23.82 -1.67 -71.99
N SER A 381 23.51 -2.93 -72.34
CA SER A 381 23.04 -3.94 -71.40
C SER A 381 24.05 -4.23 -70.28
N PHE A 382 25.34 -4.31 -70.59
CA PHE A 382 26.40 -4.50 -69.59
C PHE A 382 26.48 -3.33 -68.60
N ASN A 383 26.33 -2.09 -69.08
CA ASN A 383 26.31 -0.91 -68.22
C ASN A 383 25.09 -0.89 -67.29
N ASN A 384 23.92 -1.33 -67.77
CA ASN A 384 22.73 -1.50 -66.93
C ASN A 384 22.95 -2.58 -65.88
N LEU A 385 23.51 -3.73 -66.26
CA LEU A 385 23.86 -4.81 -65.31
C LEU A 385 24.84 -4.35 -64.23
N LYS A 386 25.80 -3.48 -64.58
CA LYS A 386 26.73 -2.89 -63.63
C LYS A 386 26.02 -1.96 -62.64
N LYS A 387 25.05 -1.16 -63.12
CA LYS A 387 24.21 -0.30 -62.28
C LYS A 387 23.35 -1.14 -61.32
N ASP A 388 22.76 -2.22 -61.81
CA ASP A 388 21.96 -3.15 -61.01
C ASP A 388 22.85 -3.84 -59.95
N SER A 389 24.08 -4.22 -60.31
CA SER A 389 25.06 -4.79 -59.36
C SER A 389 25.43 -3.81 -58.24
N ASP A 390 25.63 -2.52 -58.55
CA ASP A 390 25.87 -1.49 -57.54
C ASP A 390 24.64 -1.23 -56.65
N GLN A 391 23.42 -1.32 -57.21
CA GLN A 391 22.18 -1.25 -56.44
C GLN A 391 22.03 -2.46 -55.51
N PHE A 392 22.29 -3.68 -55.98
CA PHE A 392 22.30 -4.87 -55.15
C PHE A 392 23.32 -4.78 -54.02
N ARG A 393 24.52 -4.24 -54.27
CA ARG A 393 25.51 -4.00 -53.21
C ARG A 393 25.01 -3.01 -52.16
N THR A 394 24.29 -1.97 -52.58
CA THR A 394 23.69 -0.99 -51.67
C THR A 394 22.60 -1.62 -50.81
N ILE A 395 21.72 -2.41 -51.44
CA ILE A 395 20.66 -3.18 -50.75
C ILE A 395 21.28 -4.16 -49.74
N GLN A 396 22.34 -4.87 -50.13
CA GLN A 396 23.04 -5.80 -49.25
C GLN A 396 23.63 -5.11 -48.02
N ASN A 397 24.27 -3.96 -48.19
CA ASN A 397 24.80 -3.18 -47.06
C ASN A 397 23.69 -2.72 -46.11
N ASN A 398 22.55 -2.28 -46.65
CA ASN A 398 21.39 -1.87 -45.85
C ASN A 398 20.73 -3.05 -45.10
N LEU A 399 20.70 -4.23 -45.72
CA LEU A 399 20.25 -5.47 -45.08
C LEU A 399 21.17 -5.90 -43.94
N THR A 400 22.49 -5.81 -44.14
CA THR A 400 23.47 -6.09 -43.07
C THR A 400 23.32 -5.12 -41.90
N ALA A 401 23.16 -3.83 -42.16
CA ALA A 401 22.91 -2.84 -41.11
C ALA A 401 21.59 -3.12 -40.35
N SER A 402 20.52 -3.47 -41.09
CA SER A 402 19.25 -3.89 -40.49
C SER A 402 19.39 -5.16 -39.64
N GLU A 403 20.20 -6.13 -40.05
CA GLU A 403 20.47 -7.36 -39.29
C GLU A 403 21.20 -7.06 -37.97
N GLU A 404 22.20 -6.19 -37.98
CA GLU A 404 22.90 -5.77 -36.75
C GLU A 404 21.98 -5.01 -35.81
N GLN A 405 21.12 -4.13 -36.35
CA GLN A 405 20.11 -3.42 -35.58
C GLN A 405 19.12 -4.40 -34.91
N LEU A 406 18.62 -5.39 -35.66
CA LEU A 406 17.73 -6.42 -35.13
C LEU A 406 18.40 -7.27 -34.04
N LYS A 407 19.68 -7.62 -34.19
CA LYS A 407 20.46 -8.30 -33.14
C LYS A 407 20.59 -7.47 -31.87
N SER A 408 20.80 -6.16 -32.02
CA SER A 408 20.87 -5.22 -30.89
C SER A 408 19.53 -5.12 -30.17
N ASP A 409 18.44 -4.94 -30.92
CA ASP A 409 17.08 -4.84 -30.38
C ASP A 409 16.64 -6.16 -29.72
N TYR A 410 16.95 -7.31 -30.31
CA TYR A 410 16.71 -8.63 -29.70
C TYR A 410 17.46 -8.76 -28.37
N SER A 411 18.72 -8.33 -28.31
CA SER A 411 19.52 -8.36 -27.08
C SER A 411 18.96 -7.42 -26.00
N ARG A 412 18.37 -6.28 -26.39
CA ARG A 412 17.64 -5.38 -25.48
C ARG A 412 16.38 -6.05 -24.94
N LEU A 413 15.54 -6.60 -25.82
CA LEU A 413 14.32 -7.32 -25.44
C LEU A 413 14.59 -8.51 -24.52
N GLN A 414 15.70 -9.22 -24.73
CA GLN A 414 16.11 -10.31 -23.86
C GLN A 414 16.44 -9.82 -22.44
N ARG A 415 17.15 -8.69 -22.30
CA ARG A 415 17.42 -8.06 -20.99
C ARG A 415 16.15 -7.56 -20.30
N GLU A 416 15.23 -6.99 -21.06
CA GLU A 416 13.93 -6.56 -20.54
C GLU A 416 13.10 -7.76 -20.05
N LYS A 417 13.11 -8.87 -20.80
CA LYS A 417 12.50 -10.13 -20.38
C LYS A 417 13.10 -10.65 -19.08
N ASP A 418 14.43 -10.68 -18.96
CA ASP A 418 15.10 -11.16 -17.75
C ASP A 418 14.82 -10.25 -16.53
N THR A 419 14.69 -8.95 -16.78
CA THR A 419 14.26 -7.96 -15.76
C THR A 419 12.83 -8.21 -15.32
N LEU A 420 11.89 -8.41 -16.25
CA LEU A 420 10.50 -8.74 -15.96
C LEU A 420 10.36 -10.07 -15.22
N GLN A 421 11.17 -11.06 -15.59
CA GLN A 421 11.24 -12.35 -14.89
C GLN A 421 11.64 -12.16 -13.42
N THR A 422 12.66 -11.33 -13.17
CA THR A 422 13.13 -11.01 -11.81
C THR A 422 12.07 -10.27 -11.00
N LEU A 423 11.39 -9.29 -11.61
CA LEU A 423 10.29 -8.57 -10.99
C LEU A 423 9.12 -9.51 -10.66
N PHE A 424 8.78 -10.44 -11.54
CA PHE A 424 7.73 -11.42 -11.30
C PHE A 424 8.04 -12.35 -10.12
N VAL A 425 9.28 -12.83 -10.02
CA VAL A 425 9.74 -13.63 -8.86
C VAL A 425 9.62 -12.82 -7.56
N THR A 426 10.03 -11.55 -7.58
CA THR A 426 9.93 -10.65 -6.42
C THR A 426 8.46 -10.41 -6.01
N LEU A 427 7.59 -10.16 -6.98
CA LEU A 427 6.15 -10.00 -6.76
C LEU A 427 5.52 -11.27 -6.18
N THR A 428 5.95 -12.44 -6.65
CA THR A 428 5.49 -13.73 -6.13
C THR A 428 5.90 -13.91 -4.67
N ALA A 429 7.15 -13.60 -4.32
CA ALA A 429 7.64 -13.66 -2.94
C ALA A 429 6.88 -12.68 -2.02
N ASN A 430 6.64 -11.44 -2.50
CA ASN A 430 5.87 -10.45 -1.75
C ASN A 430 4.42 -10.91 -1.51
N ARG A 431 3.77 -11.51 -2.51
CA ARG A 431 2.44 -12.10 -2.37
C ARG A 431 2.43 -13.18 -1.29
N ASP A 432 3.40 -14.08 -1.33
CA ASP A 432 3.47 -15.20 -0.38
C ASP A 432 3.73 -14.70 1.06
N GLN A 433 4.57 -13.66 1.20
CA GLN A 433 4.76 -12.98 2.48
C GLN A 433 3.47 -12.32 2.97
N LEU A 434 2.71 -11.66 2.09
CA LEU A 434 1.43 -11.06 2.42
C LEU A 434 0.41 -12.11 2.88
N GLN A 435 0.37 -13.27 2.21
CA GLN A 435 -0.47 -14.40 2.57
C GLN A 435 -0.13 -14.95 3.96
N SER A 436 1.17 -15.06 4.27
CA SER A 436 1.66 -15.47 5.59
C SER A 436 1.25 -14.47 6.67
N ASN A 437 1.44 -13.18 6.42
CA ASN A 437 1.05 -12.10 7.33
C ASN A 437 -0.47 -12.11 7.59
N TYR A 438 -1.27 -12.27 6.53
CA TYR A 438 -2.72 -12.41 6.64
C TYR A 438 -3.11 -13.60 7.54
N SER A 439 -2.47 -14.76 7.33
CA SER A 439 -2.69 -15.96 8.14
C SER A 439 -2.30 -15.78 9.61
N LEU A 440 -1.32 -14.92 9.90
CA LEU A 440 -0.94 -14.55 11.26
C LEU A 440 -1.98 -13.63 11.91
N VAL A 441 -2.46 -12.63 11.17
CA VAL A 441 -3.52 -11.71 11.65
C VAL A 441 -4.79 -12.48 11.99
N MET A 442 -5.21 -13.43 11.14
CA MET A 442 -6.37 -14.27 11.42
C MET A 442 -6.20 -15.09 12.72
N ARG A 443 -5.03 -15.69 12.94
CA ARG A 443 -4.75 -16.41 14.19
C ARG A 443 -4.78 -15.50 15.42
N ASN A 444 -4.24 -14.28 15.30
CA ASN A 444 -4.29 -13.31 16.39
C ASN A 444 -5.71 -12.85 16.69
N GLN A 445 -6.56 -12.70 15.66
CA GLN A 445 -7.97 -12.39 15.81
C GLN A 445 -8.70 -13.50 16.58
N ASP A 446 -8.50 -14.76 16.21
CA ASP A 446 -9.09 -15.91 16.91
C ASP A 446 -8.65 -15.97 18.38
N GLN A 447 -7.36 -15.69 18.66
CA GLN A 447 -6.85 -15.63 20.02
C GLN A 447 -7.48 -14.49 20.84
N LEU A 448 -7.57 -13.29 20.26
CA LEU A 448 -8.24 -12.15 20.90
C LEU A 448 -9.70 -12.46 21.22
N GLN A 449 -10.40 -13.11 20.30
CA GLN A 449 -11.80 -13.47 20.47
C GLN A 449 -11.99 -14.52 21.58
N ASN A 450 -11.08 -15.51 21.67
CA ASN A 450 -11.05 -16.47 22.77
C ASN A 450 -10.73 -15.81 24.11
N ASN A 451 -9.73 -14.93 24.17
CA ASN A 451 -9.36 -14.20 25.38
C ASN A 451 -10.51 -13.32 25.86
N TYR A 452 -11.19 -12.63 24.95
CA TYR A 452 -12.38 -11.85 25.25
C TYR A 452 -13.50 -12.72 25.83
N ALA A 453 -13.79 -13.87 25.21
CA ALA A 453 -14.80 -14.80 25.70
C ALA A 453 -14.47 -15.35 27.11
N GLN A 454 -13.19 -15.66 27.37
CA GLN A 454 -12.74 -16.11 28.70
C GLN A 454 -12.87 -15.01 29.75
N SER A 455 -12.46 -13.78 29.43
CA SER A 455 -12.56 -12.63 30.34
C SER A 455 -14.03 -12.31 30.65
N SER A 456 -14.88 -12.26 29.62
CA SER A 456 -16.32 -12.07 29.77
C SER A 456 -16.97 -13.13 30.68
N ASN A 457 -16.65 -14.41 30.48
CA ASN A 457 -17.13 -15.49 31.34
C ASN A 457 -16.62 -15.37 32.79
N THR A 458 -15.38 -14.92 32.98
CA THR A 458 -14.79 -14.72 34.31
C THR A 458 -15.49 -13.58 35.05
N VAL A 459 -15.68 -12.44 34.39
CA VAL A 459 -16.42 -11.30 34.93
C VAL A 459 -17.85 -11.70 35.29
N ARG A 460 -18.54 -12.43 34.40
CA ARG A 460 -19.89 -12.93 34.66
C ARG A 460 -19.96 -13.79 35.94
N LYS A 461 -19.01 -14.70 36.15
CA LYS A 461 -18.94 -15.50 37.38
C LYS A 461 -18.73 -14.63 38.63
N TYR A 462 -17.87 -13.62 38.57
CA TYR A 462 -17.68 -12.69 39.70
C TYR A 462 -18.95 -11.89 40.00
N VAL A 463 -19.68 -11.44 38.97
CA VAL A 463 -20.96 -10.74 39.15
C VAL A 463 -21.99 -11.66 39.82
N GLU A 464 -22.16 -12.90 39.34
CA GLU A 464 -23.07 -13.89 39.94
C GLU A 464 -22.73 -14.16 41.43
N GLN A 465 -21.45 -14.22 41.78
CA GLN A 465 -20.98 -14.36 43.17
C GLN A 465 -21.29 -13.13 44.01
N LEU A 466 -21.04 -11.93 43.49
CA LEU A 466 -21.32 -10.68 44.19
C LEU A 466 -22.82 -10.49 44.44
N GLU A 467 -23.66 -10.82 43.46
CA GLU A 467 -25.12 -10.79 43.63
C GLU A 467 -25.59 -11.74 44.73
N THR A 468 -25.01 -12.94 44.77
CA THR A 468 -25.33 -13.93 45.81
C THR A 468 -24.94 -13.42 47.19
N ARG A 469 -23.75 -12.82 47.32
CA ARG A 469 -23.27 -12.25 48.58
C ARG A 469 -24.09 -11.04 49.01
N PHE A 470 -24.47 -10.17 48.07
CA PHE A 470 -25.33 -9.03 48.33
C PHE A 470 -26.69 -9.47 48.89
N LYS A 471 -27.32 -10.49 48.28
CA LYS A 471 -28.57 -11.08 48.79
C LYS A 471 -28.42 -11.66 50.20
N SER A 472 -27.27 -12.26 50.52
CA SER A 472 -26.99 -12.75 51.88
C SER A 472 -26.91 -11.60 52.89
N LEU A 473 -26.10 -10.59 52.58
CA LEU A 473 -25.94 -9.41 53.43
C LEU A 473 -27.26 -8.67 53.65
N GLN A 474 -28.12 -8.61 52.63
CA GLN A 474 -29.44 -8.01 52.76
C GLN A 474 -30.32 -8.78 53.76
N ARG A 475 -30.26 -10.12 53.79
CA ARG A 475 -30.96 -10.93 54.79
C ARG A 475 -30.39 -10.72 56.20
N GLU A 476 -29.07 -10.69 56.32
CA GLU A 476 -28.39 -10.42 57.59
C GLU A 476 -28.77 -9.03 58.14
N HIS A 477 -28.83 -8.01 57.28
CA HIS A 477 -29.27 -6.67 57.65
C HIS A 477 -30.70 -6.67 58.17
N SER A 478 -31.66 -7.26 57.45
CA SER A 478 -33.05 -7.36 57.90
C SER A 478 -33.20 -8.11 59.23
N GLN A 479 -32.37 -9.14 59.45
CA GLN A 479 -32.34 -9.84 60.72
C GLN A 479 -31.80 -8.95 61.84
N LEU A 480 -30.74 -8.19 61.57
CA LEU A 480 -30.14 -7.28 62.54
C LEU A 480 -31.11 -6.15 62.93
N GLU A 481 -31.83 -5.58 61.96
CA GLU A 481 -32.88 -4.58 62.20
C GLU A 481 -33.97 -5.14 63.11
N THR A 482 -34.40 -6.39 62.85
CA THR A 482 -35.38 -7.08 63.66
C THR A 482 -34.87 -7.25 65.09
N ASN A 483 -33.65 -7.77 65.26
CA ASN A 483 -33.03 -7.97 66.57
C ASN A 483 -32.89 -6.65 67.34
N HIS A 484 -32.45 -5.59 66.67
CA HIS A 484 -32.33 -4.26 67.26
C HIS A 484 -33.68 -3.73 67.76
N SER A 485 -34.77 -3.95 66.99
CA SER A 485 -36.12 -3.56 67.41
C SER A 485 -36.59 -4.29 68.67
N VAL A 486 -36.28 -5.59 68.78
CA VAL A 486 -36.61 -6.42 69.95
C VAL A 486 -35.84 -5.94 71.18
N LEU A 487 -34.52 -5.78 71.06
CA LEU A 487 -33.68 -5.29 72.15
C LEU A 487 -34.10 -3.90 72.63
N ARG A 488 -34.48 -3.01 71.71
CA ARG A 488 -35.00 -1.68 72.07
C ARG A 488 -36.28 -1.79 72.92
N ARG A 489 -37.18 -2.72 72.58
CA ARG A 489 -38.40 -2.97 73.36
C ARG A 489 -38.09 -3.56 74.73
N GLU A 490 -37.21 -4.57 74.79
CA GLU A 490 -36.79 -5.20 76.05
C GLU A 490 -36.14 -4.18 76.99
N LYS A 491 -35.25 -3.33 76.47
CA LYS A 491 -34.66 -2.21 77.23
C LYS A 491 -35.74 -1.31 77.82
N GLY A 492 -36.75 -0.94 77.04
CA GLY A 492 -37.88 -0.13 77.51
C GLY A 492 -38.68 -0.81 78.63
N GLU A 493 -38.90 -2.11 78.55
CA GLU A 493 -39.60 -2.87 79.59
C GLU A 493 -38.78 -3.04 80.87
N LEU A 494 -37.46 -3.25 80.75
CA LEU A 494 -36.56 -3.28 81.90
C LEU A 494 -36.49 -1.91 82.60
N GLN A 495 -36.43 -0.82 81.84
CA GLN A 495 -36.43 0.52 82.40
C GLN A 495 -37.68 0.78 83.25
N LYS A 496 -38.87 0.42 82.73
CA LYS A 496 -40.13 0.52 83.49
C LYS A 496 -40.10 -0.29 84.79
N LYS A 497 -39.46 -1.46 84.80
CA LYS A 497 -39.30 -2.27 86.02
C LYS A 497 -38.40 -1.60 87.04
N ILE A 498 -37.27 -1.02 86.60
CA ILE A 498 -36.35 -0.27 87.45
C ILE A 498 -37.08 0.92 88.07
N ASP A 499 -37.79 1.71 87.26
CA ASP A 499 -38.53 2.89 87.74
C ASP A 499 -39.59 2.49 88.77
N LYS A 500 -40.25 1.33 88.59
CA LYS A 500 -41.22 0.80 89.56
C LYS A 500 -40.58 0.39 90.88
N ILE A 501 -39.36 -0.15 90.88
CA ILE A 501 -38.62 -0.50 92.10
C ILE A 501 -38.19 0.79 92.82
N ARG A 502 -37.62 1.75 92.08
CA ARG A 502 -37.26 3.08 92.57
C ARG A 502 -38.44 3.88 93.13
N ALA A 503 -39.67 3.59 92.73
CA ALA A 503 -40.87 4.23 93.29
C ALA A 503 -41.38 3.59 94.61
N ARG A 504 -40.89 2.41 95.03
CA ARG A 504 -41.39 1.75 96.26
C ARG A 504 -40.94 2.49 97.52
N PRO A 505 -41.83 2.89 98.44
CA PRO A 505 -41.42 3.55 99.67
C PRO A 505 -40.71 2.58 100.62
N CYS A 506 -39.79 3.12 101.42
CA CYS A 506 -39.20 2.37 102.53
C CYS A 506 -40.17 2.26 103.71
N GLN A 507 -39.96 1.26 104.56
CA GLN A 507 -40.68 1.11 105.82
C GLN A 507 -40.49 2.35 106.70
N THR A 508 -41.49 2.70 107.51
CA THR A 508 -41.39 3.82 108.47
C THR A 508 -40.14 3.68 109.35
N GLY A 509 -39.35 4.74 109.46
CA GLY A 509 -38.08 4.75 110.20
C GLY A 509 -36.84 4.46 109.34
N TRP A 510 -37.03 4.02 108.08
CA TRP A 510 -35.96 3.79 107.12
C TRP A 510 -35.88 4.94 106.12
N SER A 511 -34.67 5.31 105.73
CA SER A 511 -34.38 6.34 104.74
C SER A 511 -34.11 5.69 103.39
N LYS A 512 -34.62 6.30 102.31
CA LYS A 512 -34.48 5.75 100.96
C LYS A 512 -33.32 6.36 100.21
N PHE A 513 -32.53 5.53 99.53
CA PHE A 513 -31.58 5.95 98.50
C PHE A 513 -31.52 4.92 97.36
N ASP A 514 -31.67 5.40 96.13
CA ASP A 514 -31.92 4.62 94.91
C ASP A 514 -32.99 3.51 95.08
N ILE A 515 -32.57 2.24 95.11
CA ILE A 515 -33.44 1.06 95.24
C ILE A 515 -33.44 0.46 96.65
N SER A 516 -32.49 0.85 97.50
CA SER A 516 -32.29 0.28 98.84
C SER A 516 -32.92 1.17 99.93
N CYS A 517 -33.17 0.55 101.08
CA CYS A 517 -33.65 1.21 102.29
C CYS A 517 -32.61 1.08 103.40
N TYR A 518 -32.34 2.20 104.08
CA TYR A 518 -31.29 2.30 105.08
C TYR A 518 -31.82 2.68 106.45
N PHE A 519 -31.30 2.05 107.50
CA PHE A 519 -31.66 2.36 108.88
C PHE A 519 -30.41 2.62 109.70
N VAL A 520 -30.35 3.78 110.36
CA VAL A 520 -29.29 4.11 111.32
C VAL A 520 -29.86 3.91 112.72
N SER A 521 -29.26 3.00 113.47
CA SER A 521 -29.66 2.74 114.86
C SER A 521 -29.51 3.98 115.75
N SER A 522 -30.34 4.08 116.79
CA SER A 522 -30.25 5.11 117.82
C SER A 522 -29.54 4.65 119.11
N VAL A 523 -29.18 3.37 119.18
CA VAL A 523 -28.48 2.74 120.31
C VAL A 523 -27.20 2.08 119.80
N SER A 524 -26.26 1.79 120.70
CA SER A 524 -24.97 1.22 120.32
C SER A 524 -24.84 -0.24 120.75
N LYS A 525 -24.30 -1.10 119.86
CA LYS A 525 -24.05 -2.53 120.07
C LYS A 525 -22.70 -2.94 119.46
N ASN A 526 -22.23 -4.14 119.79
CA ASN A 526 -21.08 -4.73 119.12
C ASN A 526 -21.41 -5.14 117.67
N TRP A 527 -20.40 -5.35 116.83
CA TRP A 527 -20.60 -5.57 115.39
C TRP A 527 -21.49 -6.79 115.11
N THR A 528 -21.23 -7.91 115.79
CA THR A 528 -22.02 -9.14 115.64
C THR A 528 -23.48 -8.96 116.04
N SER A 529 -23.73 -8.30 117.18
CA SER A 529 -25.10 -8.04 117.65
C SER A 529 -25.81 -7.03 116.75
N SER A 530 -25.09 -6.04 116.22
CA SER A 530 -25.62 -5.06 115.29
C SER A 530 -26.08 -5.70 113.98
N ARG A 531 -25.26 -6.62 113.44
CA ARG A 531 -25.61 -7.42 112.27
C ARG A 531 -26.86 -8.26 112.49
N GLN A 532 -26.95 -8.90 113.65
CA GLN A 532 -28.11 -9.72 114.02
C GLN A 532 -29.40 -8.90 114.03
N GLU A 533 -29.36 -7.65 114.51
CA GLU A 533 -30.52 -6.75 114.49
C GLU A 533 -30.94 -6.36 113.06
N CYS A 534 -29.98 -6.13 112.17
CA CYS A 534 -30.31 -5.91 110.75
C CYS A 534 -31.00 -7.14 110.15
N ILE A 535 -30.47 -8.33 110.41
CA ILE A 535 -31.04 -9.61 109.92
C ILE A 535 -32.47 -9.82 110.42
N GLU A 536 -32.75 -9.50 111.68
CA GLU A 536 -34.10 -9.61 112.26
C GLU A 536 -35.11 -8.65 111.61
N GLU A 537 -34.65 -7.52 111.08
CA GLU A 537 -35.44 -6.55 110.31
C GLU A 537 -35.50 -6.85 108.79
N GLY A 538 -34.97 -8.02 108.38
CA GLY A 538 -34.89 -8.44 106.98
C GLY A 538 -33.88 -7.66 106.15
N ALA A 539 -32.83 -7.16 106.80
CA ALA A 539 -31.71 -6.41 106.25
C ALA A 539 -30.37 -7.11 106.56
N ASP A 540 -29.25 -6.52 106.18
CA ASP A 540 -27.93 -6.83 106.75
C ASP A 540 -27.22 -5.52 107.09
N LEU A 541 -26.03 -5.57 107.70
CA LEU A 541 -25.21 -4.37 107.80
C LEU A 541 -24.90 -3.84 106.39
N VAL A 542 -24.92 -2.52 106.24
CA VAL A 542 -24.83 -1.88 104.92
C VAL A 542 -23.57 -2.28 104.14
N VAL A 543 -23.74 -2.51 102.84
CA VAL A 543 -22.66 -2.79 101.89
C VAL A 543 -22.51 -1.59 100.99
N ILE A 544 -21.35 -0.95 101.03
CA ILE A 544 -21.18 0.34 100.35
C ILE A 544 -20.47 0.11 99.02
N ASP A 545 -21.19 0.30 97.91
CA ASP A 545 -20.69 -0.02 96.57
C ASP A 545 -20.47 1.21 95.67
N SER A 546 -20.90 2.39 96.11
CA SER A 546 -20.78 3.64 95.36
C SER A 546 -20.40 4.84 96.23
N LEU A 547 -19.84 5.88 95.59
CA LEU A 547 -19.49 7.13 96.27
C LEU A 547 -20.75 7.86 96.75
N GLU A 548 -21.80 7.84 95.93
CA GLU A 548 -23.06 8.53 96.22
C GLU A 548 -23.78 7.87 97.41
N GLU A 549 -23.72 6.55 97.53
CA GLU A 549 -24.23 5.82 98.69
C GLU A 549 -23.43 6.16 99.96
N GLN A 550 -22.10 6.13 99.88
CA GLN A 550 -21.22 6.49 100.99
C GLN A 550 -21.53 7.92 101.51
N GLU A 551 -21.68 8.89 100.61
CA GLU A 551 -22.09 10.27 100.94
C GLU A 551 -23.48 10.31 101.59
N PHE A 552 -24.45 9.57 101.05
CA PHE A 552 -25.80 9.48 101.59
C PHE A 552 -25.82 8.95 103.02
N LEU A 553 -25.10 7.86 103.28
CA LEU A 553 -25.00 7.25 104.62
C LEU A 553 -24.37 8.20 105.63
N ASN A 554 -23.29 8.89 105.26
CA ASN A 554 -22.64 9.85 106.13
C ASN A 554 -23.56 11.05 106.47
N MET A 555 -24.45 11.45 105.55
CA MET A 555 -25.48 12.46 105.81
C MET A 555 -26.60 11.97 106.74
N LEU A 556 -26.97 10.68 106.68
CA LEU A 556 -27.98 10.09 107.55
C LEU A 556 -27.53 9.98 109.01
N MET A 557 -26.22 9.83 109.24
CA MET A 557 -25.66 9.67 110.57
C MET A 557 -25.66 10.98 111.38
N PRO A 558 -25.98 10.94 112.68
CA PRO A 558 -25.80 12.08 113.56
C PRO A 558 -24.33 12.53 113.64
N LYS A 559 -24.12 13.82 113.90
CA LYS A 559 -22.77 14.38 114.00
C LYS A 559 -21.97 13.73 115.14
N SER A 560 -20.70 13.44 114.87
CA SER A 560 -19.76 12.87 115.86
C SER A 560 -20.16 11.48 116.38
N GLN A 561 -20.83 10.68 115.56
CA GLN A 561 -21.11 9.27 115.82
C GLN A 561 -20.37 8.38 114.81
N ASN A 562 -19.99 7.20 115.28
CA ASN A 562 -19.49 6.13 114.41
C ASN A 562 -20.58 5.06 114.30
N ALA A 563 -20.62 4.38 113.16
CA ALA A 563 -21.55 3.29 112.97
C ALA A 563 -20.89 2.11 112.25
N TRP A 564 -21.13 0.91 112.76
CA TRP A 564 -20.77 -0.33 112.09
C TRP A 564 -21.37 -0.40 110.70
N ILE A 565 -20.52 -0.77 109.74
CA ILE A 565 -20.87 -1.13 108.38
C ILE A 565 -20.61 -2.61 108.17
N GLY A 566 -21.09 -3.18 107.08
CA GLY A 566 -21.02 -4.60 106.77
C GLY A 566 -19.63 -5.09 106.35
N LEU A 567 -18.56 -4.46 106.82
CA LEU A 567 -17.19 -4.71 106.39
C LEU A 567 -16.39 -5.41 107.50
N THR A 568 -15.75 -6.53 107.18
CA THR A 568 -14.89 -7.27 108.15
C THR A 568 -13.77 -8.04 107.44
N ASP A 569 -12.63 -8.20 108.10
CA ASP A 569 -11.54 -9.10 107.68
C ASP A 569 -11.29 -10.23 108.70
N SER A 570 -12.24 -10.48 109.61
CA SER A 570 -12.11 -11.47 110.70
C SER A 570 -11.84 -12.92 110.25
N LEU A 571 -12.02 -13.22 108.96
CA LEU A 571 -11.68 -14.52 108.37
C LEU A 571 -10.21 -14.61 107.95
N GLN A 572 -9.62 -13.49 107.51
CA GLN A 572 -8.22 -13.39 107.10
C GLN A 572 -7.76 -11.93 107.18
N GLU A 573 -6.90 -11.64 108.17
CA GLU A 573 -6.31 -10.32 108.41
C GLU A 573 -5.82 -9.66 107.10
N GLY A 574 -6.21 -8.40 106.89
CA GLY A 574 -5.87 -7.61 105.71
C GLY A 574 -6.71 -7.92 104.46
N THR A 575 -7.63 -8.88 104.53
CA THR A 575 -8.55 -9.25 103.44
C THR A 575 -9.99 -8.92 103.83
N TRP A 576 -10.36 -7.67 103.63
CA TRP A 576 -11.70 -7.16 103.93
C TRP A 576 -12.75 -7.69 102.96
N MET A 577 -13.90 -8.09 103.52
CA MET A 577 -15.07 -8.58 102.78
C MET A 577 -16.35 -7.96 103.30
N TRP A 578 -17.32 -7.80 102.41
CA TRP A 578 -18.66 -7.40 102.76
C TRP A 578 -19.48 -8.57 103.31
N VAL A 579 -20.45 -8.28 104.17
CA VAL A 579 -21.34 -9.28 104.80
C VAL A 579 -22.18 -10.08 103.82
N ASP A 580 -22.41 -9.56 102.60
CA ASP A 580 -23.11 -10.22 101.50
C ASP A 580 -22.21 -11.14 100.64
N GLY A 581 -20.90 -11.14 100.93
CA GLY A 581 -19.88 -11.91 100.20
C GLY A 581 -19.32 -11.21 98.95
N SER A 582 -19.72 -9.96 98.68
CA SER A 582 -19.13 -9.17 97.60
C SER A 582 -17.71 -8.72 97.94
N ASN A 583 -16.89 -8.57 96.89
CA ASN A 583 -15.53 -8.06 97.05
C ASN A 583 -15.55 -6.55 97.28
N VAL A 584 -14.64 -6.05 98.10
CA VAL A 584 -14.46 -4.62 98.34
C VAL A 584 -13.82 -3.97 97.10
N THR A 585 -14.62 -3.31 96.27
CA THR A 585 -14.18 -2.63 95.03
C THR A 585 -13.95 -1.13 95.23
N THR A 586 -14.64 -0.54 96.19
CA THR A 586 -14.54 0.87 96.60
C THR A 586 -14.08 0.94 98.05
N GLN A 587 -13.25 1.94 98.38
CA GLN A 587 -12.66 2.08 99.71
C GLN A 587 -12.70 3.53 100.16
N PHE A 588 -13.18 3.75 101.37
CA PHE A 588 -13.28 5.09 101.96
C PHE A 588 -12.52 5.21 103.30
N TRP A 589 -11.46 4.42 103.48
CA TRP A 589 -10.64 4.45 104.69
C TRP A 589 -10.14 5.85 105.06
N GLN A 590 -10.11 6.13 106.37
CA GLN A 590 -9.42 7.29 106.91
C GLN A 590 -7.91 7.20 106.59
N PRO A 591 -7.22 8.34 106.43
CA PRO A 591 -5.76 8.33 106.27
C PRO A 591 -5.09 7.54 107.40
N GLY A 592 -4.38 6.47 107.03
CA GLY A 592 -3.70 5.59 107.97
C GLY A 592 -4.50 4.37 108.43
N GLN A 593 -5.74 4.19 107.95
CA GLN A 593 -6.57 3.01 108.18
C GLN A 593 -6.63 2.08 106.96
N PRO A 594 -6.92 0.78 107.14
CA PRO A 594 -7.03 0.08 108.42
C PRO A 594 -5.65 -0.11 109.06
N ASN A 595 -5.54 0.06 110.39
CA ASN A 595 -4.26 0.00 111.11
C ASN A 595 -4.12 -1.20 112.04
N SER A 596 -5.19 -1.98 112.22
CA SER A 596 -5.29 -3.12 113.12
C SER A 596 -4.69 -2.77 114.49
N TYR A 597 -5.22 -1.73 115.15
CA TYR A 597 -4.65 -1.23 116.40
C TYR A 597 -4.60 -2.35 117.46
N ASN A 598 -3.41 -2.67 117.97
CA ASN A 598 -3.12 -3.83 118.84
C ASN A 598 -3.36 -5.22 118.21
N GLY A 599 -3.55 -5.31 116.89
CA GLY A 599 -3.70 -6.56 116.13
C GLY A 599 -5.05 -7.25 116.33
N ASN A 600 -6.13 -6.50 116.60
CA ASN A 600 -7.46 -7.06 116.89
C ASN A 600 -8.64 -6.18 116.45
N GLN A 601 -8.47 -5.39 115.40
CA GLN A 601 -9.53 -4.52 114.85
C GLN A 601 -10.02 -5.06 113.50
N ASP A 602 -10.99 -5.97 113.56
CA ASP A 602 -11.38 -6.74 112.38
C ASP A 602 -12.74 -6.30 111.78
N CYS A 603 -13.31 -5.20 112.28
CA CYS A 603 -14.65 -4.73 111.92
C CYS A 603 -14.64 -3.27 111.48
N GLY A 604 -15.25 -2.99 110.33
CA GLY A 604 -15.30 -1.66 109.73
C GLY A 604 -16.46 -0.84 110.29
N GLU A 605 -16.17 0.41 110.61
CA GLU A 605 -17.13 1.45 110.98
C GLU A 605 -17.01 2.65 110.04
N ASN A 606 -18.13 3.30 109.74
CA ASN A 606 -18.12 4.64 109.16
C ASN A 606 -18.04 5.68 110.28
N VAL A 607 -17.17 6.67 110.11
CA VAL A 607 -16.87 7.70 111.10
C VAL A 607 -17.40 9.06 110.63
N GLN A 608 -18.36 9.61 111.37
CA GLN A 608 -18.94 10.92 111.10
C GLN A 608 -18.17 12.01 111.85
N LYS A 609 -17.20 12.66 111.17
CA LYS A 609 -16.43 13.80 111.71
C LYS A 609 -16.80 15.14 111.08
N THR A 610 -17.09 15.16 109.79
CA THR A 610 -17.46 16.37 109.01
C THR A 610 -18.52 16.02 107.95
N PRO A 611 -19.35 16.99 107.51
CA PRO A 611 -20.17 16.81 106.30
C PRO A 611 -19.28 16.44 105.09
N GLY A 612 -19.74 15.53 104.23
CA GLY A 612 -18.99 15.05 103.05
C GLY A 612 -19.11 13.54 102.86
N VAL A 613 -18.11 12.93 102.22
CA VAL A 613 -18.07 11.48 101.92
C VAL A 613 -18.18 10.61 103.17
N GLY A 614 -17.68 11.05 104.33
CA GLY A 614 -17.49 10.13 105.46
C GLY A 614 -16.31 9.21 105.19
N GLN A 615 -15.79 8.58 106.24
CA GLN A 615 -14.56 7.81 106.13
C GLN A 615 -14.61 6.59 107.05
N TRP A 616 -14.01 5.50 106.63
CA TRP A 616 -14.01 4.25 107.36
C TRP A 616 -12.85 4.15 108.33
N ASN A 617 -13.10 3.45 109.43
CA ASN A 617 -12.11 3.07 110.41
C ASN A 617 -12.32 1.58 110.73
N ASP A 618 -11.24 0.87 111.01
CA ASP A 618 -11.30 -0.45 111.61
C ASP A 618 -11.33 -0.30 113.13
N ASP A 619 -12.20 -1.06 113.78
CA ASP A 619 -12.26 -1.12 115.23
C ASP A 619 -12.53 -2.54 115.72
N GLY A 620 -12.25 -2.80 116.99
CA GLY A 620 -12.44 -4.10 117.60
C GLY A 620 -13.92 -4.47 117.53
N CYS A 621 -14.25 -5.64 116.98
CA CYS A 621 -15.63 -6.08 116.78
C CYS A 621 -16.49 -6.10 118.05
N PHE A 622 -15.87 -6.07 119.24
CA PHE A 622 -16.53 -6.01 120.54
C PHE A 622 -16.82 -4.59 121.05
N ALA A 623 -16.29 -3.55 120.40
CA ALA A 623 -16.62 -2.16 120.70
C ALA A 623 -18.11 -1.90 120.47
N VAL A 624 -18.70 -0.96 121.20
CA VAL A 624 -20.13 -0.63 121.08
C VAL A 624 -20.27 0.65 120.28
N GLN A 625 -20.88 0.55 119.09
CA GLN A 625 -21.14 1.67 118.20
C GLN A 625 -22.58 1.59 117.69
N ASN A 626 -23.07 2.68 117.11
CA ASN A 626 -24.28 2.59 116.28
C ASN A 626 -23.99 1.66 115.10
N TRP A 627 -25.01 1.30 114.34
CA TRP A 627 -24.88 0.53 113.11
C TRP A 627 -25.85 1.00 112.05
N ILE A 628 -25.55 0.65 110.81
CA ILE A 628 -26.37 0.95 109.64
C ILE A 628 -26.82 -0.36 109.00
N CYS A 629 -28.13 -0.53 108.84
CA CYS A 629 -28.72 -1.64 108.10
C CYS A 629 -29.11 -1.21 106.68
N GLU A 630 -29.09 -2.15 105.74
CA GLU A 630 -29.54 -2.00 104.36
C GLU A 630 -30.40 -3.19 103.91
N LYS A 631 -31.49 -2.94 103.17
CA LYS A 631 -32.34 -3.96 102.52
C LYS A 631 -33.00 -3.51 101.22
#